data_AF-A0A2G2ASU7-F1
#
_entry.id   AF-A0A2G2ASU7-F1
#
_cell.length_a   1.000
_cell.length_b   1.000
_cell.length_c   1.000
_cell.angle_alpha   90.00
_cell.angle_beta   90.00
_cell.angle_gamma   90.00
#
_symmetry.space_group_name_H-M   'P 1'
#
loop_
_entity.id
_entity.type
_entity.pdbx_description
1 polymer ?
#
loop_
_entity_poly.entity_id
_entity_poly.type
_entity_poly.pdbx_seq_one_letter_code
_entity_poly.pdbx_strand_id
1 'polypeptide(L)'
;MLSFQEKIDMYDNIIGQESKNYADSFNGCLEILADNYEYKFLLELDTFNDIEYWIDKLKSRLVVKEDLDSLEDIMDDYIACG
;
A
#
# COMPACT_ATOMS: atom_id res chain seq x y z
N MET A 1 -19.58 1.95 2.33
CA MET A 1 -18.75 2.09 1.13
C MET A 1 -18.13 3.46 1.21
N LEU A 2 -16.81 3.51 1.30
CA LEU A 2 -16.06 4.77 1.38
C LEU A 2 -16.02 5.44 0.01
N SER A 3 -16.08 6.77 0.00
CA SER A 3 -15.76 7.56 -1.20
C SER A 3 -14.27 7.41 -1.54
N PHE A 4 -13.91 7.59 -2.81
CA PHE A 4 -12.52 7.43 -3.25
C PHE A 4 -11.56 8.35 -2.47
N GLN A 5 -11.97 9.59 -2.18
CA GLN A 5 -11.17 10.50 -1.36
C GLN A 5 -10.99 9.98 0.08
N GLU A 6 -12.04 9.47 0.72
CA GLU A 6 -11.91 8.87 2.07
C GLU A 6 -10.95 7.67 2.06
N LYS A 7 -10.90 6.91 0.96
CA LYS A 7 -9.94 5.80 0.82
C LYS A 7 -8.50 6.30 0.74
N ILE A 8 -8.25 7.36 -0.04
CA ILE A 8 -6.92 8.00 -0.14
C ILE A 8 -6.50 8.55 1.23
N ASP A 9 -7.37 9.33 1.87
CA ASP A 9 -7.08 9.92 3.19
C ASP A 9 -6.76 8.85 4.24
N MET A 10 -7.45 7.70 4.19
CA MET A 10 -7.17 6.55 5.06
C MET A 10 -5.83 5.88 4.74
N TYR A 11 -5.55 5.65 3.46
CA TYR A 11 -4.29 5.08 3.01
C TYR A 11 -3.11 5.94 3.48
N ASP A 12 -3.15 7.24 3.21
CA ASP A 12 -2.12 8.21 3.58
C ASP A 12 -1.94 8.28 5.10
N ASN A 13 -3.04 8.20 5.86
CA ASN A 13 -2.96 8.14 7.31
C ASN A 13 -2.19 6.88 7.77
N ILE A 14 -2.49 5.71 7.21
CA ILE A 14 -1.86 4.45 7.60
C ILE A 14 -0.36 4.48 7.30
N ILE A 15 0.05 4.91 6.10
CA ILE A 15 1.47 4.95 5.72
C ILE A 15 2.21 6.15 6.32
N GLY A 16 1.51 7.23 6.68
CA GLY A 16 2.07 8.41 7.33
C GLY A 16 2.28 8.28 8.84
N GLN A 17 1.82 7.18 9.46
CA GLN A 17 2.08 6.91 10.89
C GLN A 17 3.58 6.68 11.14
N GLU A 18 4.03 7.05 12.35
CA GLU A 18 5.41 6.79 12.79
C GLU A 18 5.75 5.30 12.62
N SER A 19 6.91 5.02 12.04
CA SER A 19 7.39 3.66 11.82
C SER A 19 7.55 2.91 13.13
N LYS A 20 6.78 1.83 13.33
CA LYS A 20 6.81 0.99 14.53
C LYS A 20 7.64 -0.28 14.33
N ASN A 21 7.76 -0.74 13.08
CA ASN A 21 8.48 -1.96 12.74
C ASN A 21 9.27 -1.80 11.42
N TYR A 22 10.05 -2.83 11.08
CA TYR A 22 10.85 -2.85 9.85
C TYR A 22 10.00 -2.73 8.57
N ALA A 23 8.79 -3.30 8.56
CA ALA A 23 7.87 -3.21 7.42
C ALA A 23 7.39 -1.77 7.16
N ASP A 24 7.38 -0.92 8.18
CA ASP A 24 7.03 0.50 8.03
C ASP A 24 8.16 1.33 7.39
N SER A 25 9.39 0.78 7.27
CA SER A 25 10.47 1.44 6.53
C SER A 25 10.16 1.58 5.03
N PHE A 26 9.21 0.79 4.53
CA PHE A 26 8.74 0.83 3.14
C PHE A 26 7.63 1.87 2.92
N ASN A 27 7.13 2.56 3.95
CA ASN A 27 6.01 3.52 3.82
C ASN A 27 6.29 4.60 2.77
N GLY A 28 7.51 5.16 2.73
CA GLY A 28 7.86 6.17 1.73
C GLY A 28 7.89 5.61 0.30
N CYS A 29 8.23 4.33 0.13
CA CYS A 29 8.12 3.66 -1.17
C CYS A 29 6.65 3.47 -1.56
N LEU A 30 5.80 3.10 -0.60
CA LEU A 30 4.35 2.95 -0.81
C LEU A 30 3.67 4.26 -1.18
N GLU A 31 4.13 5.39 -0.66
CA GLU A 31 3.67 6.73 -1.03
C GLU A 31 3.95 7.04 -2.50
N ILE A 32 5.23 6.92 -2.91
CA ILE A 32 5.66 7.17 -4.30
C ILE A 32 4.92 6.27 -5.29
N LEU A 33 4.75 5.00 -4.93
CA LEU A 33 4.00 4.05 -5.74
C LEU A 33 2.52 4.44 -5.84
N ALA A 34 1.88 4.81 -4.73
CA ALA A 34 0.47 5.15 -4.75
C ALA A 34 0.20 6.33 -5.69
N ASP A 35 1.08 7.32 -5.68
CA ASP A 35 1.08 8.44 -6.64
C ASP A 35 1.25 7.98 -8.09
N ASN A 36 2.22 7.08 -8.37
CA ASN A 36 2.44 6.54 -9.72
C ASN A 36 1.21 5.80 -10.29
N TYR A 37 0.46 5.10 -9.43
CA TYR A 37 -0.77 4.39 -9.81
C TYR A 37 -2.03 5.26 -9.72
N GLU A 38 -1.91 6.54 -9.38
CA GLU A 38 -3.04 7.46 -9.14
C GLU A 38 -4.07 6.86 -8.16
N TYR A 39 -3.59 6.09 -7.16
CA TYR A 39 -4.42 5.40 -6.16
C TYR A 39 -5.49 4.45 -6.73
N LYS A 40 -5.41 4.06 -8.01
CA LYS A 40 -6.46 3.28 -8.69
C LYS A 40 -6.75 1.94 -8.03
N PHE A 41 -5.77 1.32 -7.37
CA PHE A 41 -5.95 0.08 -6.62
C PHE A 41 -6.93 0.21 -5.44
N LEU A 42 -7.17 1.43 -4.93
CA LEU A 42 -8.17 1.67 -3.89
C LEU A 42 -9.61 1.58 -4.40
N LEU A 43 -9.84 1.61 -5.72
CA LEU A 43 -11.21 1.51 -6.27
C LEU A 43 -11.90 0.21 -5.87
N GLU A 44 -11.15 -0.88 -5.77
CA GLU A 44 -11.63 -2.23 -5.43
C GLU A 44 -11.77 -2.49 -3.91
N LEU A 45 -11.38 -1.53 -3.05
CA LEU A 45 -11.38 -1.70 -1.59
C LEU A 45 -12.54 -0.92 -0.95
N ASP A 46 -13.47 -1.58 -0.26
CA ASP A 46 -14.72 -0.93 0.14
C ASP A 46 -14.75 -0.39 1.58
N THR A 47 -13.87 -0.90 2.44
CA THR A 47 -13.85 -0.61 3.87
C THR A 47 -12.45 -0.27 4.37
N PHE A 48 -12.39 0.38 5.52
CA PHE A 48 -11.12 0.68 6.21
C PHE A 48 -10.29 -0.59 6.45
N ASN A 49 -10.94 -1.67 6.90
CA ASN A 49 -10.27 -2.93 7.16
C ASN A 49 -9.67 -3.54 5.88
N ASP A 50 -10.31 -3.36 4.73
CA ASP A 50 -9.78 -3.85 3.46
C ASP A 50 -8.50 -3.10 3.08
N ILE A 51 -8.47 -1.78 3.27
CA ILE A 51 -7.30 -0.93 3.01
C ILE A 51 -6.15 -1.30 3.95
N GLU A 52 -6.42 -1.39 5.26
CA GLU A 52 -5.42 -1.78 6.25
C GLU A 52 -4.85 -3.17 5.96
N TYR A 53 -5.72 -4.15 5.69
CA TYR A 53 -5.30 -5.50 5.33
C TYR A 53 -4.47 -5.55 4.04
N TRP A 54 -4.87 -4.77 3.04
CA TRP A 54 -4.18 -4.70 1.76
C TRP A 54 -2.75 -4.17 1.93
N ILE A 55 -2.59 -3.08 2.70
CA ILE A 55 -1.28 -2.48 3.02
C ILE A 55 -0.41 -3.45 3.81
N ASP A 56 -0.96 -4.09 4.85
CA ASP A 56 -0.22 -5.04 5.68
C ASP A 56 0.28 -6.25 4.87
N LYS A 57 -0.58 -6.76 3.96
CA LYS A 57 -0.20 -7.85 3.06
C LYS A 57 0.92 -7.46 2.12
N LEU A 58 0.86 -6.26 1.57
CA LEU A 58 1.90 -5.73 0.71
C LEU A 58 3.22 -5.57 1.46
N LYS A 59 3.19 -4.90 2.62
CA LYS A 59 4.36 -4.74 3.51
C LYS A 59 4.99 -6.09 3.85
N SER A 60 4.16 -7.09 4.18
CA SER A 60 4.65 -8.44 4.45
C SER A 60 5.38 -9.07 3.26
N ARG A 61 4.93 -8.83 2.02
CA ARG A 61 5.61 -9.32 0.81
C ARG A 61 6.93 -8.58 0.56
N LEU A 62 6.96 -7.27 0.80
CA LEU A 62 8.17 -6.44 0.67
C LEU A 62 9.25 -6.89 1.66
N VAL A 63 8.88 -7.09 2.91
CA VAL A 63 9.79 -7.61 3.95
C VAL A 63 10.39 -8.97 3.56
N VAL A 64 9.62 -9.85 2.92
CA VAL A 64 10.11 -11.18 2.51
C VAL A 64 11.10 -11.11 1.35
N LYS A 65 10.90 -10.17 0.42
CA LYS A 65 11.78 -10.07 -0.76
C LYS A 65 13.06 -9.27 -0.51
N GLU A 66 13.10 -8.40 0.52
CA GLU A 66 14.26 -7.59 0.96
C GLU A 66 14.97 -6.76 -0.14
N ASP A 67 14.47 -6.77 -1.37
CA ASP A 67 15.07 -6.15 -2.54
C ASP A 67 14.19 -5.01 -3.05
N LEU A 68 14.64 -3.78 -2.77
CA LEU A 68 13.96 -2.55 -3.19
C LEU A 68 13.97 -2.37 -4.71
N ASP A 69 14.91 -2.98 -5.43
CA ASP A 69 15.00 -2.88 -6.90
C ASP A 69 13.83 -3.61 -7.59
N SER A 70 13.12 -4.49 -6.87
CA SER A 70 11.95 -5.23 -7.37
C SER A 70 10.61 -4.70 -6.85
N LEU A 71 10.61 -3.55 -6.17
CA LEU A 71 9.43 -3.06 -5.44
C LEU A 71 8.27 -2.68 -6.38
N GLU A 72 8.58 -2.11 -7.55
CA GLU A 72 7.59 -1.89 -8.63
C GLU A 72 7.04 -3.22 -9.16
N ASP A 73 7.89 -4.21 -9.45
CA ASP A 73 7.47 -5.53 -9.92
C ASP A 73 6.56 -6.26 -8.90
N ILE A 74 6.87 -6.16 -7.61
CA ILE A 74 6.06 -6.74 -6.53
C ILE A 74 4.67 -6.10 -6.48
N MET A 75 4.60 -4.81 -6.73
CA MET A 75 3.35 -4.04 -6.77
C MET A 75 2.55 -4.34 -8.01
N ASP A 76 3.19 -4.37 -9.18
CA ASP A 76 2.59 -4.78 -10.44
C ASP A 76 1.99 -6.18 -10.29
N ASP A 77 2.75 -7.14 -9.76
CA ASP A 77 2.26 -8.48 -9.46
C ASP A 77 1.09 -8.45 -8.47
N TYR A 78 1.14 -7.59 -7.45
CA TYR A 78 0.12 -7.55 -6.39
C TYR A 78 -1.18 -6.85 -6.83
N ILE A 79 -1.09 -5.82 -7.67
CA ILE A 79 -2.24 -5.12 -8.25
C ILE A 79 -2.82 -5.93 -9.41
N ALA A 80 -1.99 -6.55 -10.26
CA ALA A 80 -2.44 -7.30 -11.43
C ALA A 80 -2.98 -8.70 -11.09
N CYS A 81 -2.45 -9.34 -10.03
CA CYS A 81 -2.93 -10.65 -9.56
C CYS A 81 -3.84 -10.56 -8.32
N GLY A 82 -4.18 -9.35 -7.87
CA GLY A 82 -5.07 -9.07 -6.74
C GLY A 82 -6.54 -9.16 -7.13
#